data_AF-F9Q9D5-F1
#
_entry.id   AF-F9Q9D5-F1
#
_cell.length_a   1.000
_cell.length_b   1.000
_cell.length_c   1.000
_cell.angle_alpha   90.00
_cell.angle_beta   90.00
_cell.angle_gamma   90.00
#
_symmetry.space_group_name_H-M   'P 1'
#
loop_
_entity.id
_entity.type
_entity.pdbx_description
1 polymer ?
#
loop_
_entity_poly.entity_id
_entity_poly.type
_entity_poly.pdbx_seq_one_letter_code
_entity_poly.pdbx_strand_id
1 'polypeptide(L)'
;MRLIPLSTEEQVSRWAARHIAERINHFQPTAERPFVLGLPTGSTPLKTYRELIALYQAGQVSFKHVVTFNMDEYVGLPQEHPESYHSFMYNNFFNHIDIQPQNINILNGNTDDHDEECRRYEAKIKSYGKIHLFMGGVGKDGHIAFNEPASSLNSRTRIKTLTPDTLIANSRFLITTSTKCHITL
;
A
#
# COMPACT_ATOMS: atom_id res chain seq x y z
N MET A 1 19.23 10.72 2.38
CA MET A 1 17.83 10.94 2.82
C MET A 1 17.45 12.40 2.56
N ARG A 2 16.19 12.68 2.21
CA ARG A 2 15.64 14.05 2.15
C ARG A 2 14.49 14.14 3.15
N LEU A 3 14.44 15.21 3.93
CA LEU A 3 13.32 15.53 4.81
C LEU A 3 12.64 16.78 4.26
N ILE A 4 11.32 16.75 4.13
CA ILE A 4 10.51 17.85 3.60
C ILE A 4 9.64 18.38 4.75
N PRO A 5 10.11 19.38 5.52
CA PRO A 5 9.39 19.87 6.68
C PRO A 5 8.24 20.78 6.21
N LEU A 6 7.01 20.29 6.35
CA LEU A 6 5.79 21.00 5.99
C LEU A 6 4.94 21.23 7.26
N SER A 7 4.08 22.25 7.23
CA SER A 7 3.38 22.72 8.42
C SER A 7 2.05 22.00 8.66
N THR A 8 1.44 21.42 7.62
CA THR A 8 0.13 20.75 7.73
C THR A 8 0.08 19.43 6.96
N GLU A 9 -0.83 18.55 7.37
CA GLU A 9 -1.08 17.27 6.68
C GLU A 9 -1.52 17.46 5.22
N GLU A 10 -2.27 18.53 4.91
CA GLU A 10 -2.69 18.86 3.55
C GLU A 10 -1.48 19.20 2.67
N GLN A 11 -0.51 19.93 3.21
CA GLN A 11 0.72 20.25 2.49
C GLN A 11 1.52 18.98 2.20
N VAL A 12 1.65 18.09 3.20
CA VAL A 12 2.32 16.78 3.03
C VAL A 12 1.62 15.95 1.96
N SER A 13 0.29 15.88 2.02
CA SER A 13 -0.53 15.09 1.10
C SER A 13 -0.43 15.58 -0.34
N ARG A 14 -0.53 16.91 -0.55
CA ARG A 14 -0.34 17.53 -1.87
C ARG A 14 1.06 17.32 -2.40
N TRP A 15 2.07 17.45 -1.53
CA TRP A 15 3.46 17.24 -1.93
C TRP A 15 3.69 15.79 -2.37
N ALA A 16 3.21 14.82 -1.59
CA ALA A 16 3.34 13.39 -1.90
C ALA A 16 2.60 13.02 -3.19
N ALA A 17 1.36 13.50 -3.37
CA ALA A 17 0.57 13.24 -4.57
C ALA A 17 1.24 13.82 -5.82
N ARG A 18 1.72 15.07 -5.76
CA ARG A 18 2.48 15.70 -6.85
C ARG A 18 3.77 14.93 -7.15
N HIS A 19 4.51 14.52 -6.12
CA HIS A 19 5.73 13.75 -6.32
C HIS A 19 5.46 12.43 -7.05
N ILE A 20 4.40 11.71 -6.67
CA ILE A 20 4.00 10.46 -7.35
C ILE A 20 3.61 10.74 -8.80
N ALA A 21 2.76 11.74 -9.06
CA ALA A 21 2.35 12.11 -10.40
C ALA A 21 3.53 12.52 -11.30
N GLU A 22 4.45 13.34 -10.78
CA GLU A 22 5.68 13.73 -11.48
C GLU A 22 6.56 12.52 -11.82
N ARG A 23 6.69 11.55 -10.90
CA ARG A 23 7.48 10.33 -11.14
C ARG A 23 6.85 9.44 -12.20
N ILE A 24 5.53 9.29 -12.19
CA ILE A 24 4.78 8.54 -13.22
C ILE A 24 4.96 9.24 -14.58
N ASN A 25 4.70 10.54 -14.66
CA ASN A 25 4.75 11.29 -15.92
C ASN A 25 6.17 11.35 -16.50
N HIS A 26 7.18 11.59 -15.67
CA HIS A 26 8.58 11.59 -16.11
C HIS A 26 9.01 10.21 -16.60
N PHE A 27 8.50 9.14 -15.99
CA PHE A 27 8.81 7.77 -16.41
C PHE A 27 8.17 7.42 -17.76
N GLN A 28 7.05 8.04 -18.15
CA GLN A 28 6.32 7.75 -19.39
C GLN A 28 5.99 6.26 -19.56
N PRO A 29 5.12 5.69 -18.70
CA PRO A 29 4.83 4.27 -18.70
C PRO A 29 4.04 3.84 -19.94
N THR A 30 4.35 2.65 -20.46
CA THR A 30 3.61 1.97 -21.53
C THR A 30 3.12 0.61 -21.04
N ALA A 31 2.39 -0.13 -21.89
CA ALA A 31 1.96 -1.49 -21.55
C ALA A 31 3.15 -2.44 -21.32
N GLU A 32 4.22 -2.28 -22.10
CA GLU A 32 5.43 -3.12 -22.04
C GLU A 32 6.39 -2.67 -20.94
N ARG A 33 6.29 -1.40 -20.52
CA ARG A 33 7.13 -0.81 -19.47
C ARG A 33 6.27 -0.01 -18.48
N PRO A 34 5.53 -0.70 -17.59
CA PRO A 34 4.66 -0.04 -16.63
C PRO A 34 5.45 0.62 -15.49
N PHE A 35 4.86 1.65 -14.87
CA PHE A 35 5.39 2.23 -13.64
C PHE A 35 4.87 1.43 -12.43
N VAL A 36 5.76 0.71 -11.77
CA VAL A 36 5.45 -0.04 -10.55
C VAL A 36 5.48 0.85 -9.29
N LEU A 37 4.36 0.96 -8.59
CA LEU A 37 4.11 1.81 -7.42
C LEU A 37 3.71 0.98 -6.18
N GLY A 38 4.43 1.14 -5.07
CA GLY A 38 4.08 0.56 -3.77
C GLY A 38 3.17 1.49 -2.96
N LEU A 39 2.09 0.96 -2.37
CA LEU A 39 1.04 1.72 -1.71
C LEU A 39 0.77 1.25 -0.26
N PRO A 40 0.60 2.16 0.71
CA PRO A 40 0.20 1.84 2.07
C PRO A 40 -1.31 2.01 2.28
N THR A 41 -1.84 1.46 3.37
CA THR A 41 -3.19 1.75 3.88
C THR A 41 -3.12 2.64 5.13
N GLY A 42 -4.23 2.77 5.85
CA GLY A 42 -4.32 3.54 7.10
C GLY A 42 -4.73 5.00 6.89
N SER A 43 -4.75 5.78 7.98
CA SER A 43 -5.26 7.15 7.97
C SER A 43 -4.33 8.15 7.28
N THR A 44 -3.01 7.97 7.41
CA THR A 44 -1.98 8.87 6.85
C THR A 44 -2.11 9.08 5.32
N PRO A 45 -2.24 8.04 4.47
CA PRO A 45 -2.30 8.23 3.02
C PRO A 45 -3.66 8.73 2.50
N LEU A 46 -4.74 8.76 3.29
CA LEU A 46 -6.10 9.11 2.81
C LEU A 46 -6.16 10.44 2.07
N LYS A 47 -5.57 11.50 2.64
CA LYS A 47 -5.52 12.81 1.99
C LYS A 47 -4.64 12.80 0.74
N THR A 48 -3.58 11.98 0.71
CA THR A 48 -2.75 11.80 -0.49
C THR A 48 -3.53 11.13 -1.61
N TYR A 49 -4.35 10.11 -1.32
CA TYR A 49 -5.21 9.48 -2.31
C TYR A 49 -6.24 10.45 -2.90
N ARG A 50 -6.87 11.28 -2.07
CA ARG A 50 -7.80 12.33 -2.55
C ARG A 50 -7.11 13.30 -3.52
N GLU A 51 -5.90 13.74 -3.20
CA GLU A 51 -5.13 14.63 -4.08
C GLU A 51 -4.69 13.92 -5.37
N LEU A 52 -4.31 12.63 -5.34
CA LEU A 52 -4.02 11.85 -6.53
C LEU A 52 -5.23 11.67 -7.45
N ILE A 53 -6.41 11.40 -6.87
CA ILE A 53 -7.67 11.33 -7.61
C ILE A 53 -7.97 12.67 -8.27
N ALA A 54 -7.79 13.78 -7.55
CA ALA A 54 -7.99 15.13 -8.11
C ALA A 54 -7.03 15.42 -9.27
N LEU A 55 -5.76 15.00 -9.17
CA LEU A 55 -4.78 15.12 -10.25
C LEU A 55 -5.18 14.28 -11.47
N TYR A 56 -5.68 13.06 -11.26
CA TYR A 56 -6.21 12.21 -12.34
C TYR A 56 -7.43 12.84 -13.02
N GLN A 57 -8.42 13.28 -12.25
CA GLN A 57 -9.63 13.92 -12.76
C GLN A 57 -9.33 15.23 -13.52
N ALA A 58 -8.25 15.93 -13.14
CA ALA A 58 -7.75 17.10 -13.85
C ALA A 58 -6.89 16.75 -15.09
N GLY A 59 -6.74 15.48 -15.45
CA GLY A 59 -5.95 15.02 -16.60
C GLY A 59 -4.44 15.15 -16.42
N GLN A 60 -3.94 15.31 -15.20
CA GLN A 60 -2.53 15.55 -14.91
C GLN A 60 -1.72 14.27 -14.71
N VAL A 61 -2.36 13.13 -14.51
CA VAL A 61 -1.73 11.81 -14.38
C VAL A 61 -2.71 10.72 -14.83
N SER A 62 -2.19 9.64 -15.41
CA SER A 62 -2.97 8.43 -15.74
C SER A 62 -2.33 7.21 -15.07
N PHE A 63 -3.19 6.30 -14.60
CA PHE A 63 -2.82 5.04 -13.95
C PHE A 63 -3.01 3.82 -14.86
N LYS A 64 -3.40 4.03 -16.13
CA LYS A 64 -3.60 2.96 -17.12
C LYS A 64 -2.40 2.02 -17.26
N HIS A 65 -1.19 2.56 -17.17
CA HIS A 65 0.07 1.79 -17.26
C HIS A 65 0.85 1.81 -15.93
N VAL A 66 0.15 1.99 -14.82
CA VAL A 66 0.70 1.84 -13.46
C VAL A 66 0.34 0.46 -12.93
N VAL A 67 1.31 -0.20 -12.29
CA VAL A 67 1.14 -1.47 -11.58
C VAL A 67 1.32 -1.20 -10.10
N THR A 68 0.40 -1.65 -9.26
CA THR A 68 0.44 -1.38 -7.82
C THR A 68 0.74 -2.62 -7.00
N PHE A 69 1.44 -2.43 -5.88
CA PHE A 69 1.66 -3.44 -4.85
C PHE A 69 1.35 -2.82 -3.48
N ASN A 70 0.39 -3.40 -2.76
CA ASN A 70 0.11 -3.00 -1.38
C ASN A 70 1.10 -3.63 -0.39
N MET A 71 1.39 -2.91 0.71
CA MET A 71 2.34 -3.32 1.76
C MET A 71 1.93 -4.60 2.49
N ASP A 72 0.65 -4.77 2.75
CA ASP A 72 0.14 -5.75 3.70
C ASP A 72 -1.36 -6.04 3.50
N GLU A 73 -1.83 -7.11 4.15
CA GLU A 73 -3.25 -7.46 4.32
C GLU A 73 -3.45 -8.24 5.63
N TYR A 74 -4.66 -8.13 6.20
CA TYR A 74 -5.13 -8.88 7.35
C TYR A 74 -5.31 -10.37 7.03
N VAL A 75 -4.77 -11.27 7.87
CA VAL A 75 -5.02 -12.72 7.74
C VAL A 75 -6.39 -13.09 8.31
N GLY A 76 -7.18 -13.87 7.58
CA GLY A 76 -8.47 -14.39 8.07
C GLY A 76 -9.62 -13.36 8.07
N LEU A 77 -9.41 -12.17 7.49
CA LEU A 77 -10.46 -11.17 7.33
C LEU A 77 -11.06 -11.29 5.91
N PRO A 78 -12.38 -11.47 5.74
CA PRO A 78 -13.00 -11.55 4.43
C PRO A 78 -12.63 -10.35 3.54
N GLN A 79 -12.39 -10.60 2.26
CA GLN A 79 -11.96 -9.57 1.31
C GLN A 79 -12.98 -8.43 1.21
N GLU A 80 -14.27 -8.77 1.30
CA GLU A 80 -15.42 -7.87 1.23
C GLU A 80 -15.67 -7.13 2.55
N HIS A 81 -14.97 -7.51 3.63
CA HIS A 81 -15.09 -6.80 4.89
C HIS A 81 -14.69 -5.34 4.67
N PRO A 82 -15.47 -4.35 5.16
CA PRO A 82 -15.22 -2.93 4.87
C PRO A 82 -13.84 -2.44 5.34
N GLU A 83 -13.28 -3.10 6.35
CA GLU A 83 -12.00 -2.78 6.98
C GLU A 83 -10.84 -3.66 6.47
N SER A 84 -11.08 -4.54 5.49
CA SER A 84 -9.98 -5.20 4.78
C SER A 84 -9.17 -4.16 4.00
N TYR A 85 -7.88 -4.40 3.81
CA TYR A 85 -7.05 -3.47 3.04
C TYR A 85 -7.40 -3.51 1.56
N HIS A 86 -7.90 -4.65 1.08
CA HIS A 86 -8.61 -4.74 -0.18
C HIS A 86 -9.75 -3.72 -0.29
N SER A 87 -10.76 -3.77 0.58
CA SER A 87 -11.89 -2.83 0.57
C SER A 87 -11.44 -1.39 0.73
N PHE A 88 -10.49 -1.13 1.64
CA PHE A 88 -9.92 0.20 1.84
C PHE A 88 -9.38 0.78 0.53
N MET A 89 -8.56 0.03 -0.19
CA MET A 89 -7.90 0.52 -1.41
C MET A 89 -8.89 0.75 -2.55
N TYR A 90 -9.87 -0.13 -2.72
CA TYR A 90 -10.92 0.06 -3.72
C TYR A 90 -11.78 1.28 -3.41
N ASN A 91 -12.23 1.41 -2.15
CA ASN A 91 -13.10 2.51 -1.72
C ASN A 91 -12.41 3.88 -1.77
N ASN A 92 -11.13 3.95 -1.43
CA ASN A 92 -10.41 5.22 -1.30
C ASN A 92 -9.54 5.58 -2.49
N PHE A 93 -9.26 4.65 -3.42
CA PHE A 93 -8.37 4.93 -4.55
C PHE A 93 -8.77 4.25 -5.86
N PHE A 94 -8.77 2.92 -5.93
CA PHE A 94 -8.84 2.21 -7.23
C PHE A 94 -10.15 2.42 -8.00
N ASN A 95 -11.29 2.62 -7.32
CA ASN A 95 -12.57 2.89 -7.98
C ASN A 95 -12.67 4.30 -8.61
N HIS A 96 -11.70 5.18 -8.37
CA HIS A 96 -11.77 6.60 -8.74
C HIS A 96 -10.75 7.00 -9.82
N ILE A 97 -9.98 6.04 -10.34
CA ILE A 97 -8.90 6.24 -11.31
C ILE A 97 -8.99 5.23 -12.47
N ASP A 98 -8.23 5.44 -13.54
CA ASP A 98 -8.17 4.57 -14.73
C ASP A 98 -7.21 3.38 -14.60
N ILE A 99 -6.94 2.90 -13.37
CA ILE A 99 -6.08 1.73 -13.17
C ILE A 99 -6.76 0.47 -13.71
N GLN A 100 -5.97 -0.39 -14.36
CA GLN A 100 -6.48 -1.66 -14.88
C GLN A 100 -6.54 -2.71 -13.77
N PRO A 101 -7.62 -3.49 -13.61
CA PRO A 101 -7.74 -4.46 -12.53
C PRO A 101 -6.58 -5.46 -12.44
N GLN A 102 -6.06 -5.94 -13.58
CA GLN A 102 -4.93 -6.86 -13.63
C GLN A 102 -3.59 -6.27 -13.17
N ASN A 103 -3.52 -4.94 -13.04
CA ASN A 103 -2.35 -4.23 -12.55
C ASN A 103 -2.38 -4.01 -11.03
N ILE A 104 -3.47 -4.39 -10.36
CA ILE A 104 -3.61 -4.28 -8.90
C ILE A 104 -3.09 -5.57 -8.27
N ASN A 105 -2.12 -5.45 -7.35
CA ASN A 105 -1.60 -6.57 -6.58
C ASN A 105 -1.77 -6.26 -5.09
N ILE A 106 -2.56 -7.09 -4.41
CA ILE A 106 -2.79 -7.07 -2.95
C ILE A 106 -2.53 -8.50 -2.46
N LEU A 107 -1.99 -8.64 -1.27
CA LEU A 107 -1.75 -9.93 -0.63
C LEU A 107 -3.09 -10.62 -0.31
N ASN A 108 -3.19 -11.92 -0.54
CA ASN A 108 -4.35 -12.70 -0.13
C ASN A 108 -4.22 -13.20 1.31
N GLY A 109 -4.88 -12.52 2.25
CA GLY A 109 -4.92 -12.90 3.66
C GLY A 109 -5.71 -14.18 3.99
N ASN A 110 -6.48 -14.73 3.03
CA ASN A 110 -7.34 -15.91 3.24
C ASN A 110 -6.92 -17.12 2.38
N THR A 111 -5.66 -17.18 1.97
CA THR A 111 -5.05 -18.36 1.32
C THR A 111 -4.93 -19.54 2.29
N ASP A 112 -4.94 -20.77 1.76
CA ASP A 112 -4.68 -21.99 2.54
C ASP A 112 -3.19 -22.14 2.90
N ASP A 113 -2.29 -21.56 2.09
CA ASP A 113 -0.85 -21.52 2.32
C ASP A 113 -0.32 -20.09 2.19
N HIS A 114 -0.04 -19.49 3.35
CA HIS A 114 0.45 -18.12 3.45
C HIS A 114 1.91 -17.98 3.01
N ASP A 115 2.74 -19.01 3.21
CA ASP A 115 4.15 -18.97 2.78
C ASP A 115 4.22 -18.97 1.26
N GLU A 116 3.37 -19.76 0.60
CA GLU A 116 3.28 -19.75 -0.85
C GLU A 116 2.75 -18.43 -1.40
N GLU A 117 1.75 -17.83 -0.75
CA GLU A 117 1.29 -16.48 -1.12
C GLU A 117 2.40 -15.43 -1.00
N CYS A 118 3.20 -15.48 0.06
CA CYS A 118 4.36 -14.60 0.22
C CYS A 118 5.37 -14.78 -0.92
N ARG A 119 5.69 -16.04 -1.28
CA ARG A 119 6.60 -16.35 -2.40
C ARG A 119 6.03 -15.87 -3.74
N ARG A 120 4.74 -16.09 -3.98
CA ARG A 120 4.03 -15.63 -5.18
C ARG A 120 4.13 -14.12 -5.30
N TYR A 121 3.92 -13.38 -4.21
CA TYR A 121 3.97 -11.93 -4.19
C TYR A 121 5.37 -11.39 -4.51
N GLU A 122 6.40 -11.95 -3.87
CA GLU A 122 7.81 -11.64 -4.17
C GLU A 122 8.20 -11.97 -5.62
N ALA A 123 7.75 -13.12 -6.14
CA ALA A 123 7.97 -13.50 -7.53
C ALA A 123 7.27 -12.55 -8.51
N LYS A 124 6.05 -12.10 -8.17
CA LYS A 124 5.31 -11.12 -8.96
C LYS A 124 6.01 -9.77 -9.00
N ILE A 125 6.53 -9.26 -7.87
CA ILE A 125 7.35 -8.05 -7.83
C ILE A 125 8.58 -8.20 -8.73
N LYS A 126 9.31 -9.32 -8.61
CA LYS A 126 10.49 -9.62 -9.44
C LYS A 126 10.16 -9.70 -10.93
N SER A 127 8.96 -10.17 -11.30
CA SER A 127 8.54 -10.25 -12.71
C SER A 127 8.45 -8.88 -13.40
N TYR A 128 8.26 -7.79 -12.63
CA TYR A 128 8.33 -6.42 -13.13
C TYR A 128 9.71 -5.76 -12.92
N GLY A 129 10.70 -6.53 -12.46
CA GLY A 129 12.06 -6.07 -12.18
C GLY A 129 12.18 -5.38 -10.82
N LYS A 130 11.51 -4.24 -10.63
CA LYS A 130 11.56 -3.47 -9.37
C LYS A 130 10.32 -2.62 -9.14
N ILE A 131 10.10 -2.27 -7.88
CA ILE A 131 9.22 -1.15 -7.50
C ILE A 131 9.98 0.15 -7.75
N HIS A 132 9.39 1.09 -8.50
CA HIS A 132 10.03 2.36 -8.85
C HIS A 132 9.90 3.39 -7.74
N LEU A 133 8.76 3.38 -7.05
CA LEU A 133 8.47 4.25 -5.92
C LEU A 133 7.61 3.46 -4.93
N PHE A 134 8.00 3.46 -3.66
CA PHE A 134 7.19 2.88 -2.58
C PHE A 134 6.81 3.99 -1.61
N MET A 135 5.52 4.29 -1.50
CA MET A 135 4.98 5.19 -0.49
C MET A 135 4.65 4.39 0.77
N GLY A 136 5.05 4.87 1.95
CA GLY A 136 4.81 4.20 3.22
C GLY A 136 4.44 5.18 4.33
N GLY A 137 3.81 4.66 5.37
CA GLY A 137 3.68 5.32 6.67
C GLY A 137 4.76 4.85 7.65
N VAL A 138 4.80 5.47 8.82
CA VAL A 138 5.63 5.03 9.94
C VAL A 138 4.77 4.92 11.20
N GLY A 139 4.86 3.79 11.89
CA GLY A 139 4.19 3.53 13.16
C GLY A 139 4.80 4.36 14.30
N LYS A 140 4.08 4.46 15.43
CA LYS A 140 4.58 5.18 16.62
C LYS A 140 5.84 4.56 17.22
N ASP A 141 5.99 3.25 17.05
CA ASP A 141 7.14 2.43 17.44
C ASP A 141 8.24 2.39 16.37
N GLY A 142 8.07 3.11 15.26
CA GLY A 142 9.00 3.16 14.14
C GLY A 142 8.82 2.06 13.09
N HIS A 143 7.80 1.22 13.17
CA HIS A 143 7.58 0.20 12.14
C HIS A 143 7.23 0.81 10.77
N ILE A 144 7.60 0.10 9.70
CA ILE A 144 7.19 0.38 8.32
C ILE A 144 6.42 -0.86 7.83
N ALA A 145 5.25 -0.66 7.22
CA ALA A 145 4.27 -1.73 7.03
C ALA A 145 3.96 -2.39 8.39
N PHE A 146 3.96 -3.72 8.49
CA PHE A 146 3.92 -4.42 9.79
C PHE A 146 5.28 -5.00 10.19
N ASN A 147 6.39 -4.41 9.74
CA ASN A 147 7.72 -4.79 10.21
C ASN A 147 7.98 -4.20 11.61
N GLU A 148 7.34 -4.82 12.61
CA GLU A 148 7.41 -4.45 14.02
C GLU A 148 8.83 -4.57 14.60
N PRO A 149 9.09 -3.95 15.79
CA PRO A 149 10.38 -4.04 16.46
C PRO A 149 10.94 -5.48 16.54
N ALA A 150 12.26 -5.59 16.42
CA ALA A 150 13.00 -6.86 16.29
C ALA A 150 12.74 -7.66 15.00
N SER A 151 12.05 -7.10 14.01
CA SER A 151 12.07 -7.66 12.65
C SER A 151 13.46 -7.56 12.03
N SER A 152 13.84 -8.59 11.25
CA SER A 152 15.11 -8.59 10.52
C SER A 152 15.18 -7.43 9.54
N LEU A 153 16.32 -6.74 9.48
CA LEU A 153 16.56 -5.65 8.52
C LEU A 153 16.66 -6.14 7.05
N ASN A 154 16.80 -7.46 6.85
CA ASN A 154 16.81 -8.09 5.54
C ASN A 154 15.62 -9.07 5.40
N SER A 155 14.51 -8.78 6.06
CA SER A 155 13.30 -9.58 5.95
C SER A 155 12.70 -9.51 4.54
N ARG A 156 11.92 -10.54 4.21
CA ARG A 156 11.09 -10.61 3.01
C ARG A 156 9.62 -10.66 3.39
N THR A 157 8.77 -10.72 2.36
CA THR A 157 7.33 -10.91 2.56
C THR A 157 7.07 -12.16 3.40
N ARG A 158 6.34 -12.00 4.50
CA ARG A 158 6.08 -13.08 5.48
C ARG A 158 4.84 -12.79 6.31
N ILE A 159 4.35 -13.82 7.00
CA ILE A 159 3.41 -13.62 8.10
C ILE A 159 4.14 -12.95 9.27
N LYS A 160 3.48 -11.97 9.87
CA LYS A 160 3.89 -11.35 11.12
C LYS A 160 2.73 -11.33 12.11
N THR A 161 2.99 -11.76 13.33
CA THR A 161 2.08 -11.61 14.47
C THR A 161 2.19 -10.18 14.98
N LEU A 162 1.06 -9.52 15.17
CA LEU A 162 1.02 -8.14 15.68
C LEU A 162 1.32 -8.06 17.17
N THR A 163 1.98 -6.97 17.56
CA THR A 163 2.09 -6.56 18.96
C THR A 163 0.74 -6.08 19.52
N PRO A 164 0.55 -6.15 20.84
CA PRO A 164 -0.62 -5.57 21.50
C PRO A 164 -0.82 -4.08 21.19
N ASP A 165 0.26 -3.30 21.08
CA ASP A 165 0.20 -1.86 20.80
C ASP A 165 -0.36 -1.57 19.40
N THR A 166 0.07 -2.34 18.39
CA THR A 166 -0.48 -2.24 17.03
C THR A 166 -1.94 -2.66 16.98
N LEU A 167 -2.33 -3.72 17.71
CA LEU A 167 -3.74 -4.13 17.81
C LEU A 167 -4.61 -3.04 18.43
N ILE A 168 -4.14 -2.35 19.48
CA ILE A 168 -4.85 -1.22 20.11
C ILE A 168 -4.93 -0.01 19.19
N ALA A 169 -3.88 0.28 18.41
CA ALA A 169 -3.90 1.35 17.43
C ALA A 169 -4.93 1.07 16.31
N ASN A 170 -5.02 -0.18 15.88
CA ASN A 170 -5.90 -0.63 14.80
C ASN A 170 -7.32 -1.00 15.27
N SER A 171 -7.57 -1.16 16.58
CA SER A 171 -8.91 -1.46 17.12
C SER A 171 -9.92 -0.35 16.87
N ARG A 172 -9.47 0.84 16.47
CA ARG A 172 -10.34 1.92 15.97
C ARG A 172 -11.07 1.54 14.68
N PHE A 173 -10.53 0.58 13.95
CA PHE A 173 -11.05 0.06 12.68
C PHE A 173 -11.60 -1.37 12.82
N LEU A 174 -11.09 -2.18 13.76
CA LEU A 174 -11.53 -3.57 13.94
C LEU A 174 -12.50 -3.72 15.12
N ILE A 175 -13.73 -4.20 14.84
CA ILE A 175 -14.77 -4.48 15.84
C ILE A 175 -14.47 -5.77 16.65
N THR A 176 -13.64 -6.68 16.12
CA THR A 176 -13.30 -7.96 16.77
C THR A 176 -11.80 -8.21 16.81
N THR A 177 -11.32 -8.72 17.95
CA THR A 177 -9.93 -9.08 18.28
C THR A 177 -9.39 -10.31 17.54
N SER A 178 -10.04 -10.72 16.44
CA SER A 178 -9.80 -12.01 15.79
C SER A 178 -8.57 -12.01 14.89
N THR A 179 -8.17 -10.87 14.32
CA THR A 179 -7.02 -10.84 13.42
C THR A 179 -5.73 -10.53 14.16
N LYS A 180 -4.95 -11.57 14.45
CA LYS A 180 -3.66 -11.49 15.17
C LYS A 180 -2.43 -11.50 14.25
N CYS A 181 -2.64 -11.76 12.96
CA CYS A 181 -1.59 -11.99 11.98
C CYS A 181 -1.85 -11.20 10.70
N HIS A 182 -0.77 -10.80 10.05
CA HIS A 182 -0.76 -10.09 8.78
C HIS A 182 0.27 -10.69 7.85
N ILE A 183 0.05 -10.52 6.55
CA ILE A 183 1.12 -10.72 5.57
C ILE A 183 1.69 -9.34 5.26
N THR A 184 3.01 -9.18 5.35
CA THR A 184 3.67 -7.88 5.17
C THR A 184 4.94 -8.03 4.35
N LEU A 185 5.23 -7.03 3.51
CA LEU A 185 6.41 -6.93 2.64
C LEU A 185 7.74 -6.79 3.40
#